data_AF-A0A816X8R6-F1
#
_entry.id   AF-A0A816X8R6-F1
#
_cell.length_a   1.000
_cell.length_b   1.000
_cell.length_c   1.000
_cell.angle_alpha   90.00
_cell.angle_beta   90.00
_cell.angle_gamma   90.00
#
_symmetry.space_group_name_H-M   'P 1'
#
loop_
_entity.id
_entity.type
_entity.pdbx_description
1 polymer ?
#
loop_
_entity_poly.entity_id
_entity_poly.type
_entity_poly.pdbx_seq_one_letter_code
_entity_poly.pdbx_strand_id
1 'polypeptide(L)' 'MKNTVTPDAIYAVLSNPSFRLALRLLSKSWISSLSAIDNFIDTISDEFNNFINKLDYISHSFDYTKDVDL' A
#
# COMPACT_ATOMS: atom_id res chain seq x y z
N MET A 1 29.56 -31.29 -5.34
CA MET A 1 28.41 -32.06 -5.86
C MET A 1 27.30 -31.08 -6.20
N LYS A 2 26.78 -31.07 -7.43
CA LYS A 2 25.59 -30.26 -7.77
C LYS A 2 24.38 -30.98 -7.18
N ASN A 3 23.60 -30.29 -6.34
CA ASN A 3 22.29 -30.77 -5.93
C ASN A 3 21.35 -30.66 -7.13
N THR A 4 21.19 -31.76 -7.86
CA THR A 4 20.24 -31.84 -8.96
C THR A 4 18.85 -32.03 -8.37
N VAL A 5 18.05 -30.97 -8.36
CA VAL A 5 16.62 -31.07 -8.00
C VAL A 5 15.90 -31.73 -9.16
N THR A 6 15.27 -32.88 -8.91
CA THR A 6 14.51 -33.62 -9.93
C THR A 6 13.05 -33.15 -9.95
N PRO A 7 12.34 -33.30 -11.09
CA PRO A 7 10.91 -32.99 -11.17
C PRO A 7 10.08 -33.70 -10.09
N ASP A 8 10.38 -34.97 -9.80
CA ASP A 8 9.66 -35.76 -8.79
C ASP A 8 9.84 -35.21 -7.38
N ALA A 9 11.05 -34.74 -7.05
CA ALA A 9 11.31 -34.08 -5.77
C ALA A 9 10.52 -32.77 -5.64
N ILE A 10 10.33 -32.03 -6.73
CA ILE A 10 9.49 -30.83 -6.75
C ILE A 10 8.03 -31.21 -6.53
N TYR A 11 7.50 -32.22 -7.24
CA TYR A 11 6.13 -32.67 -7.04
C TYR A 11 5.86 -33.17 -5.62
N ALA A 12 6.83 -33.85 -4.99
CA ALA A 12 6.73 -34.28 -3.60
C ALA A 12 6.58 -33.08 -2.63
N VAL A 13 7.35 -32.01 -2.84
CA VAL A 13 7.24 -30.78 -2.04
C VAL A 13 5.91 -30.06 -2.32
N LEU A 14 5.53 -29.92 -3.59
CA LEU A 14 4.29 -29.25 -3.98
C LEU A 14 3.02 -29.99 -3.57
N SER A 15 3.09 -31.31 -3.39
CA SER A 15 1.98 -32.14 -2.90
C SER A 15 1.94 -32.24 -1.37
N ASN A 16 3.00 -31.86 -0.67
CA ASN A 16 3.07 -31.88 0.79
C ASN A 16 2.01 -30.91 1.40
N PRO A 17 1.08 -31.40 2.23
CA PRO A 17 0.02 -30.57 2.82
C PRO A 17 0.54 -29.41 3.67
N SER A 18 1.63 -29.62 4.43
CA SER A 18 2.24 -28.59 5.27
C SER A 18 2.87 -27.49 4.43
N PHE A 19 3.53 -27.84 3.32
CA PHE A 19 4.07 -26.86 2.37
C PHE A 19 2.95 -26.03 1.74
N ARG A 20 1.86 -26.67 1.30
CA ARG A 20 0.68 -25.97 0.77
C ARG A 20 0.05 -25.01 1.79
N LEU A 21 -0.05 -25.44 3.04
CA LEU A 21 -0.53 -24.59 4.13
C LEU A 21 0.40 -23.39 4.36
N ALA A 22 1.71 -23.62 4.43
CA ALA A 22 2.70 -22.57 4.58
C ALA A 22 2.64 -21.55 3.43
N LEU A 23 2.54 -22.02 2.18
CA LEU A 23 2.38 -21.16 1.01
C LEU A 23 1.09 -20.33 1.08
N ARG A 24 -0.02 -20.93 1.55
CA ARG A 24 -1.29 -20.21 1.73
C ARG A 24 -1.23 -19.15 2.83
N LEU A 25 -0.53 -19.43 3.93
CA LEU A 25 -0.35 -18.46 5.01
C LEU A 25 0.54 -17.31 4.54
N LEU A 26 1.62 -17.62 3.82
CA LEU A 26 2.50 -16.62 3.23
C LEU A 26 1.75 -15.72 2.24
N SER A 27 0.94 -16.28 1.34
CA SER A 27 0.19 -15.49 0.37
C SER A 27 -0.84 -14.58 1.02
N LYS A 28 -1.55 -15.07 2.05
CA LYS A 28 -2.47 -14.24 2.85
C LYS A 28 -1.74 -13.10 3.55
N SER A 29 -0.59 -13.38 4.17
CA SER A 29 0.22 -12.36 4.84
C SER A 29 0.68 -11.29 3.85
N TRP A 30 1.13 -11.69 2.66
CA TRP A 30 1.56 -10.75 1.62
C TRP A 30 0.43 -9.83 1.16
N ILE A 31 -0.75 -10.38 0.84
CA ILE A 31 -1.93 -9.61 0.45
C ILE A 31 -2.36 -8.64 1.55
N SER A 32 -2.32 -9.09 2.82
CA SER A 32 -2.64 -8.23 3.96
C SER A 32 -1.69 -7.04 4.07
N SER A 33 -0.39 -7.26 3.86
CA SER A 33 0.60 -6.19 3.89
C SER A 33 0.39 -5.20 2.73
N LEU A 34 0.07 -5.68 1.53
CA LEU A 34 -0.24 -4.81 0.39
C LEU A 34 -1.49 -3.95 0.67
N SER A 35 -2.57 -4.54 1.18
CA SER A 35 -3.78 -3.78 1.54
C SER A 35 -3.52 -2.74 2.63
N ALA A 36 -2.63 -3.02 3.59
CA ALA A 36 -2.23 -2.04 4.59
C ALA A 36 -1.47 -0.86 3.98
N ILE A 37 -0.65 -1.10 2.95
CA ILE A 37 0.04 -0.05 2.20
C ILE A 37 -0.96 0.81 1.43
N ASP A 38 -1.94 0.21 0.76
CA ASP A 38 -2.98 0.95 0.03
C ASP A 38 -3.76 1.89 0.98
N ASN A 39 -4.18 1.38 2.15
CA ASN A 39 -4.86 2.19 3.17
C ASN A 39 -3.99 3.36 3.68
N PHE A 40 -2.68 3.15 3.81
CA PHE A 40 -1.75 4.20 4.21
C PHE A 40 -1.64 5.29 3.13
N ILE A 41 -1.60 4.90 1.86
CA ILE A 41 -1.57 5.82 0.72
C ILE A 41 -2.85 6.65 0.68
N ASP A 42 -4.01 6.02 0.86
CA ASP A 42 -5.31 6.71 0.88
C ASP A 42 -5.35 7.76 2.01
N THR A 43 -4.90 7.38 3.21
CA THR A 43 -4.83 8.30 4.36
C THR A 43 -3.93 9.51 4.07
N ILE A 44 -2.75 9.30 3.48
CA ILE A 44 -1.84 10.39 3.11
C ILE A 44 -2.49 11.29 2.04
N SER A 45 -3.16 10.69 1.06
CA SER A 45 -3.80 11.42 -0.02
C SER A 45 -4.90 12.35 0.51
N ASP A 46 -5.70 11.87 1.45
CA ASP A 46 -6.75 12.67 2.10
C ASP A 46 -6.17 13.82 2.91
N GLU A 47 -5.14 13.57 3.72
CA GLU A 47 -4.46 14.62 4.50
C GLU A 47 -3.79 15.66 3.59
N PHE A 48 -3.18 15.22 2.49
CA PHE A 48 -2.60 16.11 1.50
C PHE A 48 -3.66 17.00 0.83
N ASN A 49 -4.80 16.41 0.41
CA ASN A 49 -5.92 17.17 -0.15
C ASN A 49 -6.48 18.18 0.86
N ASN A 50 -6.61 17.80 2.13
CA ASN A 50 -7.03 18.70 3.21
C ASN A 50 -6.06 19.87 3.40
N PHE A 51 -4.75 19.61 3.32
CA PHE A 51 -3.74 20.66 3.38
C PHE A 51 -3.85 21.64 2.21
N ILE A 52 -3.99 21.14 0.98
CA ILE A 52 -4.17 21.97 -0.21
C ILE A 52 -5.43 22.83 -0.10
N ASN A 53 -6.57 22.25 0.31
CA ASN A 53 -7.82 23.00 0.47
C ASN A 53 -7.68 24.13 1.51
N LYS A 54 -6.91 23.91 2.58
CA LYS A 54 -6.63 24.96 3.57
C LYS A 54 -5.75 26.07 3.01
N LEU A 55 -4.71 25.73 2.23
CA LEU A 55 -3.87 26.73 1.57
C LEU A 55 -4.68 27.58 0.59
N ASP A 56 -5.56 26.93 -0.18
CA ASP A 56 -6.44 27.60 -1.13
C ASP A 56 -7.39 28.58 -0.44
N TYR A 57 -8.05 28.15 0.64
CA TYR A 57 -8.89 29.01 1.47
C TYR A 57 -8.13 30.23 2.00
N ILE A 58 -6.92 30.01 2.52
CA ILE A 58 -6.08 31.09 3.04
C ILE A 58 -5.74 32.09 1.92
N SER A 59 -5.31 31.60 0.76
CA SER A 59 -4.99 32.44 -0.39
C SER A 59 -6.16 33.33 -0.81
N HIS A 60 -7.36 32.77 -0.90
CA HIS A 60 -8.58 33.52 -1.24
C HIS A 60 -9.00 34.51 -0.13
N SER A 61 -8.76 34.19 1.13
CA SER A 61 -9.07 35.10 2.25
C SER A 61 -8.17 36.34 2.29
N PHE A 62 -6.94 36.24 1.76
CA PHE A 62 -6.02 37.39 1.66
C PHE A 62 -6.31 38.29 0.46
N ASP A 63 -6.97 37.79 -0.59
CA ASP A 63 -7.31 38.59 -1.77
C ASP A 63 -8.35 39.69 -1.45
N TYR A 64 -9.28 39.42 -0.52
CA TYR A 64 -10.27 40.39 -0.04
C TYR A 64 -9.71 41.55 0.80
N THR A 65 -8.41 41.53 1.14
CA THR A 65 -7.78 42.63 1.90
C THR A 65 -7.06 43.66 1.03
N LYS A 66 -6.92 43.41 -0.27
CA LYS A 66 -6.27 44.36 -1.20
C LYS A 66 -7.22 45.33 -1.92
N ASP A 67 -8.52 45.08 -1.84
CA ASP A 67 -9.56 45.95 -2.42
C ASP A 67 -10.23 46.87 -1.37
N VAL A 68 -9.65 46.98 -0.17
CA VAL A 68 -10.12 47.90 0.88
C VAL A 68 -9.05 48.95 1.19
N ASP A 69 -8.64 49.70 0.17
CA ASP A 69 -8.11 51.05 0.35
C ASP A 69 -9.12 52.03 -0.27
N LEU A 70 -9.94 52.64 0.60
CA LEU A 70 -10.76 53.82 0.35
C LEU A 70 -9.91 55.09 0.50
#